data_AF-A0A959SWM6-F1
#
_entry.id   AF-A0A959SWM6-F1
#
_cell.length_a   1.000
_cell.length_b   1.000
_cell.length_c   1.000
_cell.angle_alpha   90.00
_cell.angle_beta   90.00
_cell.angle_gamma   90.00
#
_symmetry.space_group_name_H-M   'P 1'
#
loop_
_entity.id
_entity.type
_entity.pdbx_description
1 polymer ?
#
loop_
_entity_poly.entity_id
_entity_poly.type
_entity_poly.pdbx_seq_one_letter_code
_entity_poly.pdbx_strand_id
1 'polypeptide(L)'
;LNILKQLNEYWQQSAIAYNNYLHNGKTFYYATELRECNGKVMDLLIENRHHFPSEINEDVNALIHHYAAWTAKWEELQQELSPAPDDEFVFENPHRFPKATAAKIEALYNKVVENK
;
A
#
# COMPACT_ATOMS: atom_id res chain seq x y z
N LEU A 1 -1.30 7.01 -18.09
CA LEU A 1 -0.70 8.22 -17.49
C LEU A 1 -1.33 8.61 -16.16
N ASN A 2 -2.67 8.69 -16.11
CA ASN A 2 -3.39 9.02 -14.87
C ASN A 2 -3.17 7.99 -13.74
N ILE A 3 -3.23 6.70 -14.06
CA ILE A 3 -3.11 5.60 -13.09
C ILE A 3 -1.74 5.61 -12.39
N LEU A 4 -0.64 5.70 -13.14
CA LEU A 4 0.72 5.70 -12.56
C LEU A 4 0.96 6.93 -11.66
N LYS A 5 0.41 8.10 -12.04
CA LYS A 5 0.46 9.31 -11.20
C LYS A 5 -0.30 9.11 -9.89
N GLN A 6 -1.54 8.62 -9.98
CA GLN A 6 -2.40 8.38 -8.84
C GLN A 6 -1.82 7.32 -7.90
N LEU A 7 -1.22 6.26 -8.45
CA LEU A 7 -0.52 5.24 -7.69
C LEU A 7 0.65 5.83 -6.89
N ASN A 8 1.47 6.67 -7.54
CA ASN A 8 2.57 7.36 -6.88
C ASN A 8 2.08 8.30 -5.77
N GLU A 9 0.97 9.03 -5.99
CA GLU A 9 0.34 9.87 -4.97
C GLU A 9 -0.14 9.05 -3.75
N TYR A 10 -0.75 7.88 -3.97
CA TYR A 10 -1.15 6.99 -2.87
C TYR A 10 0.04 6.38 -2.13
N TRP A 11 1.15 6.07 -2.82
CA TRP A 11 2.37 5.64 -2.14
C TRP A 11 3.00 6.74 -1.30
N GLN A 12 2.98 7.99 -1.77
CA GLN A 12 3.41 9.13 -0.97
C GLN A 12 2.53 9.30 0.27
N GLN A 13 1.21 9.19 0.14
CA GLN A 13 0.27 9.23 1.27
C GLN A 13 0.51 8.08 2.25
N SER A 14 0.68 6.85 1.76
CA SER A 14 0.98 5.67 2.59
C SER A 14 2.30 5.83 3.35
N ALA A 15 3.33 6.42 2.72
CA ALA A 15 4.60 6.72 3.39
C ALA A 15 4.44 7.77 4.50
N ILE A 16 3.62 8.80 4.30
CA ILE A 16 3.28 9.78 5.33
C ILE A 16 2.52 9.11 6.49
N ALA A 17 1.48 8.32 6.19
CA ALA A 17 0.70 7.60 7.19
C ALA A 17 1.57 6.63 8.00
N TYR A 18 2.48 5.92 7.34
CA TYR A 18 3.43 5.03 8.01
C TYR A 18 4.39 5.78 8.94
N ASN A 19 4.89 6.94 8.51
CA ASN A 19 5.70 7.80 9.36
C ASN A 19 4.90 8.29 10.58
N ASN A 20 3.65 8.73 10.39
CA ASN A 20 2.80 9.12 11.51
C ASN A 20 2.58 7.96 12.49
N TYR A 21 2.28 6.77 11.98
CA TYR A 21 2.15 5.55 12.78
C TYR A 21 3.41 5.27 13.62
N LEU A 22 4.60 5.34 13.03
CA LEU A 22 5.86 5.08 13.75
C LEU A 22 6.16 6.10 14.85
N HIS A 23 5.83 7.38 14.63
CA HIS A 23 6.23 8.47 15.52
C HIS A 23 5.16 8.83 16.56
N ASN A 24 3.93 8.35 16.41
CA ASN A 24 2.82 8.65 17.31
C ASN A 24 2.31 7.39 18.03
N GLY A 25 3.23 6.59 18.57
CA GLY A 25 2.89 5.47 19.46
C GLY A 25 2.24 4.27 18.79
N LYS A 26 2.25 4.19 17.45
CA LYS A 26 1.67 3.06 16.69
C LYS A 26 0.21 2.79 17.04
N THR A 27 -0.58 3.85 17.26
CA THR A 27 -1.97 3.69 17.68
C THR A 27 -2.87 3.16 16.57
N PHE A 28 -4.01 2.60 16.96
CA PHE A 28 -5.03 2.12 16.04
C PHE A 28 -5.54 3.21 15.09
N TYR A 29 -5.61 4.46 15.54
CA TYR A 29 -5.94 5.61 14.68
C TYR A 29 -4.99 5.71 13.48
N TYR A 30 -3.68 5.80 13.71
CA TYR A 30 -2.71 5.90 12.61
C TYR A 30 -2.58 4.60 11.81
N ALA A 31 -2.79 3.45 12.44
CA ALA A 31 -2.87 2.18 11.74
C ALA A 31 -4.06 2.12 10.77
N THR A 32 -5.17 2.76 11.12
CA THR A 32 -6.37 2.89 10.27
C THR A 32 -6.08 3.78 9.06
N GLU A 33 -5.44 4.94 9.25
CA GLU A 33 -5.02 5.80 8.14
C GLU A 33 -4.10 5.06 7.15
N LEU A 34 -3.15 4.28 7.67
CA LEU A 34 -2.26 3.47 6.86
C LEU A 34 -3.04 2.38 6.09
N ARG A 35 -3.99 1.71 6.75
CA ARG A 35 -4.86 0.72 6.13
C ARG A 35 -5.68 1.31 4.98
N GLU A 36 -6.25 2.50 5.17
CA GLU A 36 -7.00 3.19 4.12
C GLU A 36 -6.12 3.53 2.90
N CYS A 37 -4.89 4.02 3.13
CA CYS A 37 -3.95 4.31 2.05
C CYS A 37 -3.59 3.03 1.28
N ASN A 38 -3.30 1.94 2.00
CA ASN A 38 -2.98 0.65 1.40
C ASN A 38 -4.15 0.07 0.61
N GLY A 39 -5.38 0.23 1.10
CA GLY A 39 -6.60 -0.17 0.40
C GLY A 39 -6.76 0.57 -0.94
N LYS A 40 -6.60 1.90 -0.95
CA LYS A 40 -6.65 2.71 -2.19
C LYS A 40 -5.63 2.27 -3.22
N VAL A 41 -4.42 1.90 -2.79
CA VAL A 41 -3.40 1.34 -3.70
C VAL A 41 -3.86 0.01 -4.28
N MET A 42 -4.34 -0.90 -3.43
CA MET A 42 -4.78 -2.22 -3.84
C MET A 42 -5.94 -2.14 -4.85
N ASP A 43 -6.95 -1.32 -4.56
CA ASP A 43 -8.10 -1.12 -5.43
C ASP A 43 -7.66 -0.58 -6.80
N LEU A 44 -6.79 0.45 -6.81
CA LEU A 44 -6.27 1.03 -8.05
C LEU A 44 -5.52 -0.02 -8.89
N LEU A 45 -4.70 -0.87 -8.27
CA LEU A 45 -3.98 -1.94 -8.96
C LEU A 45 -4.93 -3.00 -9.53
N ILE A 46 -5.95 -3.41 -8.77
CA ILE A 46 -6.93 -4.43 -9.19
C ILE A 46 -7.78 -3.93 -10.35
N GLU A 47 -8.34 -2.73 -10.22
CA GLU A 47 -9.25 -2.12 -11.21
C GLU A 47 -8.53 -1.84 -12.53
N ASN A 48 -7.24 -1.50 -12.46
CA ASN A 48 -6.45 -1.09 -13.62
C ASN A 48 -5.43 -2.13 -14.08
N ARG A 49 -5.50 -3.38 -13.59
CA ARG A 49 -4.52 -4.43 -13.90
C ARG A 49 -4.26 -4.60 -15.40
N HIS A 50 -5.30 -4.43 -16.22
CA HIS A 50 -5.24 -4.59 -17.68
C HIS A 50 -4.60 -3.41 -18.41
N HIS A 51 -4.36 -2.29 -17.73
CA HIS A 51 -3.72 -1.10 -18.28
C HIS A 51 -2.20 -1.11 -18.12
N PHE A 52 -1.66 -2.03 -17.33
CA PHE A 52 -0.22 -2.18 -17.17
C PHE A 52 0.39 -2.99 -18.33
N PRO A 53 1.62 -2.68 -18.76
CA PRO A 53 2.36 -3.51 -19.70
C PRO A 53 2.50 -4.94 -19.19
N SER A 54 2.39 -5.91 -20.09
CA SER A 54 2.47 -7.34 -19.74
C SER A 54 3.74 -7.74 -18.98
N GLU A 55 4.83 -7.01 -19.23
CA GLU A 55 6.15 -7.18 -18.65
C GLU A 55 6.19 -6.95 -17.13
N ILE A 56 5.17 -6.28 -16.57
CA ILE A 56 5.06 -6.02 -15.13
C ILE A 56 3.81 -6.66 -14.50
N ASN A 57 3.12 -7.57 -15.19
CA ASN A 57 1.93 -8.21 -14.63
C ASN A 57 2.24 -9.00 -13.36
N GLU A 58 3.35 -9.73 -13.33
CA GLU A 58 3.79 -10.44 -12.13
C GLU A 58 4.10 -9.50 -10.97
N ASP A 59 4.69 -8.34 -11.28
CA ASP A 59 4.99 -7.27 -10.34
C ASP A 59 3.70 -6.67 -9.76
N VAL A 60 2.73 -6.32 -10.60
CA VAL A 60 1.40 -5.84 -10.15
C VAL A 60 0.71 -6.89 -9.26
N ASN A 61 0.73 -8.16 -9.68
CA ASN A 61 0.13 -9.25 -8.91
C ASN A 61 0.83 -9.47 -7.56
N ALA A 62 2.14 -9.30 -7.49
CA ALA A 62 2.90 -9.42 -6.23
C ALA A 62 2.51 -8.32 -5.24
N LEU A 63 2.30 -7.08 -5.71
CA LEU A 63 1.80 -5.99 -4.88
C LEU A 63 0.37 -6.24 -4.39
N ILE A 64 -0.53 -6.67 -5.27
CA ILE A 64 -1.91 -7.00 -4.90
C ILE A 64 -1.92 -8.07 -3.81
N HIS A 65 -1.14 -9.15 -3.97
CA HIS A 65 -1.04 -10.19 -2.94
C HIS A 65 -0.48 -9.65 -1.62
N HIS A 66 0.52 -8.78 -1.67
CA HIS A 66 1.07 -8.16 -0.46
C HIS A 66 0.01 -7.34 0.29
N TYR A 67 -0.73 -6.47 -0.41
CA TYR A 67 -1.76 -5.65 0.21
C TYR A 67 -2.94 -6.47 0.73
N ALA A 68 -3.33 -7.54 0.01
CA ALA A 68 -4.39 -8.44 0.45
C ALA A 68 -3.98 -9.18 1.75
N ALA A 69 -2.77 -9.72 1.80
CA ALA A 69 -2.26 -10.40 2.99
C ALA A 69 -2.11 -9.44 4.18
N TRP A 70 -1.59 -8.24 3.95
CA TRP A 70 -1.47 -7.20 4.98
C TRP A 70 -2.85 -6.80 5.53
N THR A 71 -3.82 -6.55 4.64
CA THR A 71 -5.18 -6.15 5.03
C THR A 71 -5.89 -7.24 5.82
N ALA A 72 -5.79 -8.50 5.39
CA ALA A 72 -6.38 -9.62 6.13
C ALA A 72 -5.82 -9.72 7.56
N LYS A 73 -4.50 -9.52 7.72
CA LYS A 73 -3.86 -9.55 9.04
C LYS A 73 -4.29 -8.38 9.93
N TRP A 74 -4.42 -7.19 9.33
CA TRP A 74 -4.94 -6.02 10.03
C TRP A 74 -6.37 -6.26 10.51
N GLU A 75 -7.24 -6.80 9.66
CA GLU A 75 -8.66 -7.07 9.98
C GLU A 75 -8.83 -8.16 11.04
N GLU A 76 -8.03 -9.22 10.96
CA GLU A 76 -7.96 -10.28 11.97
C GLU A 76 -7.63 -9.70 13.35
N LEU A 77 -6.55 -8.91 13.44
CA LEU A 77 -6.14 -8.31 14.71
C LEU A 77 -7.16 -7.27 15.22
N GLN A 78 -7.74 -6.47 14.33
CA GLN A 78 -8.75 -5.48 14.70
C GLN A 78 -9.98 -6.14 15.31
N GLN A 79 -10.43 -7.28 14.75
CA GLN A 79 -11.54 -8.05 15.28
C GLN A 79 -11.21 -8.70 16.62
N GLU A 80 -10.00 -9.25 16.76
CA GLU A 80 -9.53 -9.88 18.00
C GLU A 80 -9.43 -8.88 19.16
N LEU A 81 -8.80 -7.74 18.91
CA LEU A 81 -8.49 -6.76 19.97
C LEU A 81 -9.63 -5.76 20.22
N SER A 82 -10.47 -5.49 19.22
CA SER A 82 -11.48 -4.42 19.26
C SER A 82 -10.92 -3.08 19.83
N PRO A 83 -9.82 -2.56 19.29
CA PRO A 83 -9.06 -1.47 19.90
C PRO A 83 -9.79 -0.12 19.84
N ALA A 84 -9.56 0.72 20.86
CA ALA A 84 -9.87 2.14 20.81
C ALA A 84 -8.84 2.90 19.96
N PRO A 85 -9.14 4.12 19.47
CA PRO A 85 -8.23 4.87 18.59
C PRO A 85 -6.82 5.10 19.13
N ASP A 86 -6.67 5.27 20.44
CA ASP A 86 -5.40 5.56 21.10
C ASP A 86 -4.66 4.30 21.58
N ASP A 87 -5.27 3.11 21.44
CA ASP A 87 -4.63 1.85 21.82
C ASP A 87 -3.49 1.52 20.86
N GLU A 88 -2.39 0.97 21.40
CA GLU A 88 -1.29 0.46 20.58
C GLU A 88 -1.80 -0.67 19.67
N PHE A 89 -1.50 -0.56 18.38
CA PHE A 89 -1.93 -1.52 17.36
C PHE A 89 -0.75 -1.97 16.51
N VAL A 90 -0.15 -3.11 16.87
CA VAL A 90 1.03 -3.67 16.24
C VAL A 90 0.75 -5.11 15.85
N PHE A 91 1.02 -5.45 14.59
CA PHE A 91 0.99 -6.83 14.11
C PHE A 91 2.26 -7.16 13.35
N GLU A 92 2.69 -8.41 13.46
CA GLU A 92 3.77 -8.93 12.64
C GLU A 92 3.23 -9.27 11.25
N ASN A 93 3.80 -8.62 10.23
CA ASN A 93 3.63 -9.06 8.85
C ASN A 93 4.90 -9.79 8.39
N PRO A 94 4.89 -11.13 8.28
CA PRO A 94 6.04 -11.89 7.78
C PRO A 94 6.35 -11.58 6.30
N HIS A 95 5.35 -11.08 5.55
CA HIS A 95 5.49 -10.74 4.15
C HIS A 95 5.93 -9.28 3.97
N ARG A 96 7.23 -9.08 3.78
CA ARG A 96 7.80 -7.75 3.55
C ARG A 96 7.23 -7.10 2.28
N PHE A 97 7.11 -5.78 2.32
CA PHE A 97 6.71 -5.00 1.14
C PHE A 97 7.67 -5.27 -0.04
N PRO A 98 7.15 -5.58 -1.25
CA PRO A 98 7.97 -5.97 -2.39
C PRO A 98 8.61 -4.72 -3.05
N LYS A 99 9.66 -4.19 -2.43
CA LYS A 99 10.34 -2.95 -2.85
C LYS A 99 10.83 -2.97 -4.30
N ALA A 100 11.39 -4.09 -4.75
CA ALA A 100 11.91 -4.22 -6.12
C ALA A 100 10.79 -4.10 -7.17
N THR A 101 9.64 -4.66 -6.86
CA THR A 101 8.43 -4.60 -7.67
C THR A 101 7.86 -3.18 -7.73
N ALA A 102 7.74 -2.50 -6.58
CA ALA A 102 7.31 -1.11 -6.54
C ALA A 102 8.23 -0.20 -7.37
N ALA A 103 9.55 -0.38 -7.25
CA ALA A 103 10.55 0.39 -8.00
C ALA A 103 10.41 0.26 -9.52
N LYS A 104 10.03 -0.92 -10.04
CA LYS A 104 9.78 -1.10 -11.48
C LYS A 104 8.58 -0.28 -11.96
N ILE A 105 7.53 -0.19 -11.16
CA ILE A 105 6.34 0.60 -11.49
C ILE A 105 6.63 2.10 -11.39
N GLU A 106 7.38 2.54 -10.38
CA GLU A 106 7.89 3.92 -10.30
C GLU A 106 8.75 4.28 -11.52
N ALA A 107 9.62 3.37 -11.96
CA ALA A 107 10.42 3.59 -13.17
C ALA A 107 9.56 3.75 -14.43
N LEU A 108 8.42 3.07 -14.54
CA LEU A 108 7.46 3.29 -15.63
C LEU A 108 6.84 4.69 -15.54
N TYR A 109 6.49 5.15 -14.33
CA TYR A 109 5.98 6.51 -14.15
C TYR A 109 7.00 7.56 -14.60
N ASN A 110 8.26 7.44 -14.17
CA ASN A 110 9.33 8.38 -14.53
C ASN A 110 9.55 8.45 -16.04
N LYS A 111 9.60 7.29 -16.73
CA LYS A 111 9.68 7.24 -18.20
C LYS A 111 8.52 7.97 -18.87
N VAL A 112 7.32 7.87 -18.31
CA VAL A 112 6.13 8.52 -18.85
C VAL A 112 6.13 10.03 -18.60
N VAL A 113 6.74 10.49 -17.52
CA VAL A 113 6.89 11.93 -17.20
C VAL A 113 8.01 12.58 -18.02
N GLU A 114 9.13 11.90 -18.21
CA GLU A 114 10.30 12.41 -18.97
C GLU A 114 10.04 12.51 -20.49
N ASN A 115 9.14 11.67 -21.02
CA ASN A 115 8.78 11.68 -22.44
C ASN A 115 7.62 12.64 -22.78
N LYS A 116 7.28 13.56 -21.88
CA LYS A 116 6.27 14.62 -22.07
C LYS A 116 6.89 16.00 -22.14
#